data_AF-A0A0E2NN13-F1
#
_entry.id   AF-A0A0E2NN13-F1
#
_cell.length_a   1.000
_cell.length_b   1.000
_cell.length_c   1.000
_cell.angle_alpha   90.00
_cell.angle_beta   90.00
_cell.angle_gamma   90.00
#
_symmetry.space_group_name_H-M   'P 1'
#
loop_
_entity.id
_entity.type
_entity.pdbx_description
1 polymer ?
#
loop_
_entity_poly.entity_id
_entity_poly.type
_entity_poly.pdbx_seq_one_letter_code
_entity_poly.pdbx_strand_id
1 'polypeptide(L)' 'MLDFSDIEIRRETARIEQKELCERAGVHHQTYSKLKNRPGAQGATENTLKKLKFALDALVAERMRKLAETTGEG' A
#
# COMPACT_ATOMS: atom_id res chain seq x y z
N MET A 1 -3.42 -6.24 -14.44
CA MET A 1 -2.30 -6.95 -13.78
C MET A 1 -2.04 -6.23 -12.46
N LEU A 2 -1.83 -6.94 -11.34
CA LEU A 2 -1.42 -6.26 -10.10
C LEU A 2 0.04 -5.88 -10.25
N ASP A 3 0.31 -4.59 -10.38
CA ASP A 3 1.67 -4.07 -10.51
C ASP A 3 2.08 -3.32 -9.25
N PHE A 4 3.33 -3.52 -8.85
CA PHE A 4 3.90 -2.83 -7.69
C PHE A 4 3.91 -1.32 -7.88
N SER A 5 4.12 -0.85 -9.11
CA SER A 5 4.11 0.58 -9.44
C SER A 5 2.75 1.23 -9.17
N ASP A 6 1.64 0.54 -9.46
CA ASP A 6 0.29 1.04 -9.15
C ASP A 6 0.10 1.20 -7.62
N ILE A 7 0.58 0.23 -6.86
CA ILE A 7 0.54 0.26 -5.39
C ILE A 7 1.34 1.46 -4.87
N GLU A 8 2.53 1.75 -5.40
CA GLU A 8 3.33 2.91 -4.98
C GLU A 8 2.65 4.25 -5.31
N ILE A 9 2.10 4.39 -6.52
CA ILE A 9 1.42 5.62 -6.94
C ILE A 9 0.21 5.89 -6.03
N ARG A 10 -0.61 4.87 -5.77
CA ARG A 10 -1.78 4.99 -4.88
C ARG A 10 -1.36 5.30 -3.45
N ARG A 11 -0.30 4.65 -2.94
CA ARG A 11 0.26 4.91 -1.61
C ARG A 11 0.72 6.36 -1.46
N GLU A 12 1.47 6.87 -2.43
CA GLU A 12 1.98 8.25 -2.42
C GLU A 12 0.84 9.26 -2.52
N THR A 13 -0.15 9.01 -3.40
CA THR A 13 -1.35 9.85 -3.54
C THR A 13 -2.12 9.95 -2.22
N ALA A 14 -2.22 8.84 -1.48
CA ALA A 14 -2.87 8.78 -0.18
C ALA A 14 -1.98 9.25 0.99
N ARG A 15 -0.73 9.66 0.72
CA ARG A 15 0.29 10.03 1.72
C ARG A 15 0.48 8.96 2.80
N ILE A 16 0.42 7.70 2.40
CA ILE A 16 0.65 6.55 3.29
C ILE A 16 2.15 6.26 3.31
N GLU A 17 2.70 6.04 4.50
CA GLU A 17 4.12 5.72 4.63
C GLU A 17 4.39 4.27 4.25
N GLN A 18 5.57 3.99 3.69
CA GLN A 18 5.99 2.62 3.37
C GLN A 18 5.92 1.71 4.60
N LYS A 19 6.36 2.23 5.76
CA LYS A 19 6.39 1.50 7.02
C LYS A 19 4.98 1.07 7.44
N GLU A 20 4.04 2.01 7.47
CA GLU A 20 2.64 1.75 7.81
C GLU A 20 2.03 0.68 6.89
N LEU A 21 2.26 0.80 5.58
CA LEU A 21 1.79 -0.18 4.61
C LEU A 21 2.40 -1.58 4.83
N CYS A 22 3.71 -1.65 5.11
CA CYS A 22 4.42 -2.91 5.38
C CYS A 22 3.92 -3.58 6.65
N GLU A 23 3.76 -2.82 7.74
CA GLU A 23 3.21 -3.31 9.01
C GLU A 23 1.79 -3.83 8.83
N ARG A 24 0.92 -3.07 8.14
CA ARG A 24 -0.47 -3.46 7.89
C ARG A 24 -0.59 -4.68 6.98
N ALA A 25 0.28 -4.81 5.99
CA ALA A 25 0.32 -5.96 5.09
C ALA A 25 1.01 -7.20 5.69
N GLY A 26 1.69 -7.06 6.83
CA GLY A 26 2.54 -8.12 7.40
C GLY A 26 3.71 -8.49 6.47
N VAL A 27 4.23 -7.51 5.73
CA VAL A 27 5.32 -7.69 4.76
C VAL A 27 6.59 -7.05 5.31
N HIS A 28 7.70 -7.78 5.27
CA HIS A 28 8.97 -7.25 5.75
C HIS A 28 9.49 -6.13 4.84
N HIS A 29 10.09 -5.09 5.42
CA HIS A 29 10.57 -3.91 4.67
C HIS A 29 11.58 -4.26 3.57
N GLN A 30 12.45 -5.26 3.83
CA GLN A 30 13.37 -5.76 2.80
C GLN A 30 12.63 -6.35 1.60
N THR A 31 11.51 -7.04 1.80
CA THR A 31 10.70 -7.58 0.72
C THR A 31 10.14 -6.42 -0.12
N TYR A 32 9.60 -5.39 0.53
CA TYR A 32 9.13 -4.19 -0.16
C TYR A 32 10.25 -3.51 -0.97
N SER A 33 11.43 -3.29 -0.39
CA SER A 33 12.56 -2.69 -1.13
C SER A 33 13.03 -3.54 -2.30
N LYS A 34 12.98 -4.88 -2.20
CA LYS A 34 13.28 -5.78 -3.32
C LYS A 34 12.25 -5.64 -4.45
N LEU A 35 10.96 -5.51 -4.13
CA LEU A 35 9.90 -5.27 -5.10
C LEU A 35 10.11 -3.95 -5.85
N LYS A 36 10.47 -2.89 -5.11
CA LYS A 36 10.74 -1.58 -5.67
C LYS A 36 11.91 -1.56 -6.66
N ASN A 37 13.00 -2.26 -6.34
CA ASN A 37 14.21 -2.26 -7.18
C ASN A 37 14.15 -3.27 -8.33
N ARG A 38 13.23 -4.24 -8.30
CA ARG A 38 13.03 -5.21 -9.39
C ARG A 38 11.55 -5.43 -9.68
N PRO A 39 10.88 -4.46 -10.31
CA PRO A 39 9.55 -4.68 -10.87
C PRO A 39 9.62 -5.84 -11.88
N GLY A 40 8.90 -6.92 -11.64
CA GLY A 40 8.83 -8.08 -12.54
C GLY A 40 9.84 -9.21 -12.30
N ALA A 41 10.77 -9.10 -11.35
CA ALA A 41 11.58 -10.26 -10.98
C ALA A 41 10.74 -11.27 -10.20
N GLN A 42 10.88 -12.56 -10.52
CA GLN A 42 10.19 -13.73 -9.95
C GLN A 42 10.14 -13.84 -8.40
N GLY A 43 10.75 -12.92 -7.65
CA GLY A 43 10.67 -12.84 -6.19
C GLY A 43 9.41 -12.15 -5.65
N ALA A 44 8.70 -11.39 -6.47
CA ALA A 44 7.41 -10.81 -6.11
C ALA A 44 6.30 -11.86 -6.26
N THR A 45 6.08 -12.70 -5.24
CA THR A 45 4.94 -13.61 -5.30
C THR A 45 3.66 -12.78 -5.43
N GLU A 46 2.79 -13.12 -6.37
CA GLU A 46 1.50 -12.46 -6.59
C GLU A 46 0.71 -12.29 -5.27
N ASN A 47 0.92 -13.20 -4.33
CA ASN A 47 0.43 -13.14 -2.96
C ASN A 47 0.90 -11.89 -2.18
N THR A 48 2.17 -11.51 -2.27
CA THR A 48 2.71 -10.32 -1.60
C THR A 48 2.10 -9.04 -2.17
N LEU A 49 1.94 -8.97 -3.50
CA LEU A 49 1.27 -7.83 -4.15
C LEU A 49 -0.20 -7.74 -3.73
N LYS A 50 -0.89 -8.88 -3.63
CA LYS A 50 -2.28 -8.94 -3.11
C LYS A 50 -2.35 -8.43 -1.66
N LYS A 51 -1.43 -8.85 -0.79
CA LYS A 51 -1.36 -8.38 0.61
C LYS A 51 -1.13 -6.87 0.69
N LEU A 52 -0.16 -6.34 -0.06
CA LEU A 52 0.13 -4.92 -0.10
C LEU A 52 -1.05 -4.12 -0.64
N LYS A 53 -1.68 -4.57 -1.72
CA LYS A 53 -2.88 -3.91 -2.27
C LYS A 53 -4.02 -3.90 -1.26
N PHE A 54 -4.30 -5.02 -0.61
CA PHE A 54 -5.38 -5.12 0.37
C PHE A 54 -5.15 -4.21 1.58
N ALA A 55 -3.92 -4.20 2.11
CA ALA A 55 -3.54 -3.31 3.20
C ALA A 55 -3.63 -1.83 2.79
N LEU A 56 -3.21 -1.48 1.57
CA LEU A 56 -3.31 -0.13 1.05
C LEU A 56 -4.76 0.31 0.93
N ASP A 57 -5.63 -0.54 0.40
CA ASP A 57 -7.06 -0.22 0.23
C ASP A 57 -7.73 0.05 1.59
N ALA A 58 -7.42 -0.76 2.60
CA ALA A 58 -7.87 -0.53 3.98
C ALA A 58 -7.39 0.81 4.53
N LEU A 59 -6.08 1.13 4.40
CA LEU A 59 -5.53 2.40 4.89
C LEU A 59 -6.11 3.62 4.18
N VAL A 60 -6.33 3.53 2.86
CA VAL A 60 -6.98 4.58 2.07
C VAL A 60 -8.42 4.78 2.54
N ALA A 61 -9.17 3.69 2.75
CA ALA A 61 -10.54 3.78 3.25
C ALA A 61 -10.59 4.40 4.66
N GLU A 62 -9.67 4.02 5.55
CA GLU A 62 -9.53 4.60 6.89
C GLU A 62 -9.21 6.11 6.82
N ARG A 63 -8.30 6.53 5.93
CA ARG A 63 -7.98 7.95 5.70
C ARG A 63 -9.16 8.74 5.14
N MET A 64 -9.86 8.18 4.16
CA MET A 64 -11.03 8.81 3.55
C MET A 64 -12.18 8.97 4.55
N ARG A 65 -12.41 7.96 5.41
CA ARG A 65 -13.39 8.07 6.51
C ARG A 65 -13.03 9.19 7.47
N LYS A 66 -11.78 9.24 7.95
CA LYS A 66 -11.33 10.33 8.84
C LYS A 66 -11.49 11.72 8.22
N LEU A 67 -11.19 11.85 6.92
CA LEU A 67 -11.40 13.10 6.19
C LEU A 67 -12.89 13.49 6.09
N ALA A 68 -13.77 12.51 5.83
CA ALA A 68 -15.22 12.73 5.78
C ALA A 68 -15.78 13.11 7.16
N GLU A 69 -15.33 12.46 8.24
CA GLU A 69 -15.74 12.79 9.61
C GLU A 69 -15.29 14.20 10.01
N THR A 70 -14.09 14.63 9.62
CA THR A 70 -13.56 15.97 9.93
C THR A 70 -14.26 17.09 9.12
N THR A 71 -14.86 16.75 7.98
CA THR A 71 -15.54 17.73 7.09
C THR A 71 -17.05 17.79 7.36
N GLY A 72 -17.60 16.87 8.15
CA GLY A 72 -19.03 16.72 8.42
C GLY A 72 -19.56 17.45 9.66
N GLU A 73 -18.78 18.34 10.28
CA GLU A 73 -19.24 19.23 11.35
C GLU A 73 -19.36 20.66 10.79
N GLY A 74 -20.54 20.98 10.27
CA GLY A 74 -20.95 22.31 9.81
C GLY A 74 -22.45 22.48 9.99
#